data_AF-A0A833D501-F1
#
_entry.id   AF-A0A833D501-F1
#
_cell.length_a   1.000
_cell.length_b   1.000
_cell.length_c   1.000
_cell.angle_alpha   90.00
_cell.angle_beta   90.00
_cell.angle_gamma   90.00
#
_symmetry.space_group_name_H-M   'P 1'
#
loop_
_entity.id
_entity.type
_entity.pdbx_description
1 polymer ?
#
loop_
_entity_poly.entity_id
_entity_poly.type
_entity_poly.pdbx_seq_one_letter_code
_entity_poly.pdbx_strand_id
1 'polypeptide(L)'
;MVELKLPRNSIVNKRGKSWNTRHGKKPREFRVYRWDPEGQGNPRLDSYWIDEAQCGPMVLDALIKIKNEIDPTLAFRRSCREGICGSCSMNIDGTNTLACLKLTEDVKGAVTIYPLPHMPVVKDLVPDLSNFYAQHRSVEPWLKTASPEPQVEWAQSKEQREKLDGLYECILCACCSTSCPSYWWNSERYLGPAVLLQAYRWVIDSRDEATG
;
A
#
# COMPACT_ATOMS: atom_id res chain seq x y z
N MET A 1 -16.40 -1.31 10.74
CA MET A 1 -16.33 -1.04 9.28
C MET A 1 -15.53 0.24 9.14
N VAL A 2 -14.37 0.24 8.48
CA VAL A 2 -13.48 1.41 8.39
C VAL A 2 -14.17 2.51 7.57
N GLU A 3 -14.29 3.70 8.14
CA GLU A 3 -14.91 4.84 7.49
C GLU A 3 -13.86 5.56 6.64
N LEU A 4 -13.74 5.17 5.37
CA LEU A 4 -12.79 5.79 4.44
C LEU A 4 -13.04 7.30 4.36
N LYS A 5 -12.09 8.10 4.84
CA LYS A 5 -12.12 9.55 4.69
C LYS A 5 -11.83 9.93 3.23
N LEU A 6 -12.85 9.80 2.40
CA LEU A 6 -12.89 10.36 1.06
C LEU A 6 -13.17 11.88 1.18
N PRO A 7 -12.98 12.70 0.12
CA PRO A 7 -13.29 14.13 0.15
C PRO A 7 -14.68 14.42 0.76
N ARG A 8 -14.89 15.64 1.27
CA ARG A 8 -16.00 16.03 2.17
C ARG A 8 -17.45 15.76 1.68
N ASN A 9 -17.65 15.13 0.51
CA ASN A 9 -18.93 14.73 -0.10
C ASN A 9 -18.90 13.35 -0.80
N SER A 10 -17.86 12.52 -0.59
CA SER A 10 -17.62 11.32 -1.39
C SER A 10 -18.26 10.07 -0.79
N ILE A 11 -19.57 9.95 -0.93
CA ILE A 11 -20.29 8.69 -0.65
C ILE A 11 -19.96 7.72 -1.78
N VAL A 12 -19.36 6.57 -1.44
CA VAL A 12 -19.09 5.53 -2.43
C VAL A 12 -20.40 4.94 -2.92
N ASN A 13 -20.69 5.07 -4.21
CA ASN A 13 -21.79 4.35 -4.82
C ASN A 13 -21.43 2.85 -4.87
N LYS A 14 -22.07 2.06 -4.00
CA LYS A 14 -21.86 0.60 -3.91
C LYS A 14 -22.39 -0.18 -5.12
N ARG A 15 -23.18 0.46 -6.00
CA ARG A 15 -23.71 -0.10 -7.25
C ARG A 15 -23.12 0.67 -8.42
N GLY A 16 -21.81 0.53 -8.63
CA GLY A 16 -21.12 1.08 -9.79
C GLY A 16 -21.46 0.32 -11.07
N LYS A 17 -20.60 0.47 -12.08
CA LYS A 17 -20.74 -0.25 -13.35
C LYS A 17 -20.42 -1.73 -13.15
N SER A 18 -21.23 -2.60 -13.75
CA SER A 18 -20.88 -4.02 -13.89
C SER A 18 -20.24 -4.21 -15.26
N TRP A 19 -19.01 -4.68 -15.25
CA TRP A 19 -18.22 -5.02 -16.41
C TRP A 19 -18.31 -6.52 -16.64
N ASN A 20 -18.65 -6.88 -17.87
CA ASN A 20 -18.78 -8.25 -18.34
C ASN A 20 -19.93 -9.00 -17.63
N THR A 21 -20.36 -10.11 -18.21
CA THR A 21 -21.26 -11.04 -17.54
C THR A 21 -20.44 -12.10 -16.79
N ARG A 22 -21.07 -12.81 -15.86
CA ARG A 22 -20.45 -13.99 -15.22
C ARG A 22 -20.16 -15.05 -16.29
N HIS A 23 -18.88 -15.33 -16.54
CA HIS A 23 -18.42 -16.23 -17.61
C HIS A 23 -17.20 -17.05 -17.19
N GLY A 24 -16.90 -18.09 -17.97
CA GLY A 24 -15.73 -18.94 -17.76
C GLY A 24 -15.97 -20.13 -16.81
N LYS A 25 -14.93 -20.94 -16.62
CA LYS A 25 -15.00 -22.18 -15.84
C LYS A 25 -14.98 -21.92 -14.34
N LYS A 26 -14.23 -20.92 -13.89
CA LYS A 26 -14.11 -20.53 -12.48
C LYS A 26 -14.39 -19.02 -12.33
N PRO A 27 -15.64 -18.58 -12.53
CA PRO A 27 -15.99 -17.15 -12.49
C PRO A 27 -15.84 -16.57 -11.07
N ARG A 28 -15.13 -15.44 -10.98
CA ARG A 28 -14.96 -14.64 -9.76
C ARG A 28 -15.35 -13.19 -10.02
N GLU A 29 -16.05 -12.60 -9.06
CA GLU A 29 -16.34 -11.17 -9.05
C GLU A 29 -15.23 -10.40 -8.33
N PHE A 30 -14.69 -9.37 -8.97
CA PHE A 30 -13.80 -8.38 -8.38
C PHE A 30 -14.54 -7.04 -8.29
N ARG A 31 -14.68 -6.51 -7.09
CA ARG A 31 -15.32 -5.22 -6.82
C ARG A 31 -14.24 -4.18 -6.55
N VAL A 32 -14.02 -3.29 -7.50
CA VAL A 32 -12.87 -2.38 -7.48
C VAL A 32 -13.35 -0.95 -7.28
N TYR A 33 -12.76 -0.25 -6.32
CA TYR A 33 -12.98 1.18 -6.12
C TYR A 33 -12.51 1.95 -7.36
N ARG A 34 -13.39 2.82 -7.87
CA ARG A 34 -13.13 3.68 -9.02
C ARG A 34 -13.41 5.13 -8.69
N TRP A 35 -12.50 6.00 -9.09
CA TRP A 35 -12.69 7.45 -9.01
C TRP A 35 -11.77 8.16 -10.01
N ASP A 36 -12.29 9.18 -10.67
CA ASP A 36 -11.56 9.98 -11.65
C ASP A 36 -11.62 11.46 -11.25
N PRO A 37 -10.48 12.13 -11.00
CA PRO A 37 -10.46 13.55 -10.63
C PRO A 37 -11.01 14.48 -11.72
N GLU A 38 -10.95 14.06 -12.98
CA GLU A 38 -11.50 14.80 -14.12
C GLU A 38 -13.00 14.54 -14.33
N GLY A 39 -13.54 13.50 -13.68
CA GLY A 39 -14.95 13.15 -13.75
C GLY A 39 -15.79 13.98 -12.77
N GLN A 40 -17.07 14.17 -13.11
CA GLN A 40 -18.02 14.87 -12.22
C GLN A 40 -18.70 13.96 -11.18
N GLY A 41 -18.26 12.70 -11.06
CA GLY A 41 -18.94 11.68 -10.28
C GLY A 41 -18.29 11.40 -8.92
N ASN A 42 -19.11 11.00 -7.95
CA ASN A 42 -18.62 10.40 -6.72
C ASN A 42 -17.88 9.08 -7.00
N PRO A 43 -16.98 8.66 -6.10
CA PRO A 43 -16.39 7.34 -6.16
C PRO A 43 -17.45 6.24 -6.22
N ARG A 44 -17.11 5.13 -6.86
CA ARG A 44 -18.01 4.01 -7.05
C ARG A 44 -17.27 2.69 -6.90
N LEU A 45 -18.03 1.63 -6.69
CA LEU A 45 -17.53 0.27 -6.67
C LEU A 45 -17.99 -0.44 -7.95
N ASP A 46 -17.08 -0.60 -8.90
CA ASP A 46 -17.36 -1.30 -10.17
C ASP A 46 -17.10 -2.79 -9.98
N SER A 47 -17.97 -3.63 -10.57
CA SER A 47 -17.84 -5.09 -10.54
C SER A 47 -17.22 -5.58 -11.84
N TYR A 48 -16.25 -6.48 -11.76
CA TYR A 48 -15.59 -7.13 -12.90
C TYR A 48 -15.67 -8.64 -12.74
N TRP A 49 -16.20 -9.35 -13.74
CA TRP A 49 -16.19 -10.81 -13.75
C TRP A 49 -14.96 -11.34 -14.50
N ILE A 50 -14.17 -12.18 -13.83
CA ILE A 50 -12.94 -12.80 -14.35
C ILE A 50 -13.05 -14.33 -14.21
N ASP A 51 -12.64 -15.07 -15.24
CA ASP A 51 -12.39 -16.51 -15.14
C ASP A 51 -11.04 -16.78 -14.46
N GLU A 52 -11.05 -17.23 -13.20
CA GLU A 52 -9.82 -17.55 -12.46
C GLU A 52 -9.05 -18.71 -13.10
N ALA A 53 -9.66 -19.53 -13.97
CA ALA A 53 -8.95 -20.56 -14.72
C ALA A 53 -8.01 -19.99 -15.80
N GLN A 54 -8.17 -18.70 -16.16
CA GLN A 54 -7.40 -17.99 -17.17
C GLN A 54 -6.69 -16.74 -16.60
N CYS A 55 -6.47 -16.73 -15.29
CA CYS A 55 -5.82 -15.64 -14.58
C CYS A 55 -4.79 -16.21 -13.62
N GLY A 56 -3.70 -15.46 -13.38
CA GLY A 56 -2.78 -15.79 -12.31
C GLY A 56 -3.46 -15.75 -10.94
N PRO A 57 -2.87 -16.41 -9.93
CA PRO A 57 -3.52 -16.64 -8.64
C PRO A 57 -3.55 -15.40 -7.74
N MET A 58 -2.77 -14.35 -8.06
CA MET A 58 -2.67 -13.16 -7.22
C MET A 58 -3.72 -12.12 -7.60
N VAL A 59 -4.16 -11.31 -6.63
CA VAL A 59 -5.07 -10.18 -6.90
C VAL A 59 -4.46 -9.19 -7.90
N LEU A 60 -3.13 -9.02 -7.90
CA LEU A 60 -2.44 -8.20 -8.90
C LEU A 60 -2.63 -8.74 -10.33
N ASP A 61 -2.64 -10.06 -10.53
CA ASP A 61 -2.84 -10.64 -11.86
C ASP A 61 -4.24 -10.30 -12.38
N ALA A 62 -5.25 -10.36 -11.51
CA ALA A 62 -6.61 -9.96 -11.83
C ALA A 62 -6.72 -8.47 -12.17
N LEU A 63 -6.07 -7.58 -11.41
CA LEU A 63 -6.05 -6.13 -11.71
C LEU A 63 -5.37 -5.84 -13.06
N ILE A 64 -4.27 -6.53 -13.37
CA ILE A 64 -3.59 -6.41 -14.67
C ILE A 64 -4.50 -6.91 -15.80
N LYS A 65 -5.17 -8.05 -15.61
CA LYS A 65 -6.11 -8.61 -16.58
C LYS A 65 -7.29 -7.67 -16.84
N ILE A 66 -7.89 -7.12 -15.77
CA ILE A 66 -8.95 -6.11 -15.88
C ILE A 66 -8.47 -4.93 -16.72
N LYS A 67 -7.30 -4.38 -16.41
CA LYS A 67 -6.77 -3.23 -17.15
C LYS A 67 -6.49 -3.55 -18.62
N ASN A 68 -5.89 -4.69 -18.90
CA ASN A 68 -5.43 -5.00 -20.26
C ASN A 68 -6.56 -5.45 -21.20
N GLU A 69 -7.58 -6.13 -20.67
CA GLU A 69 -8.57 -6.83 -21.49
C GLU A 69 -9.98 -6.28 -21.37
N ILE A 70 -10.31 -5.56 -20.29
CA ILE A 70 -11.69 -5.17 -19.97
C ILE A 70 -11.84 -3.65 -19.89
N ASP A 71 -11.03 -3.00 -19.05
CA ASP A 71 -11.13 -1.57 -18.77
C ASP A 71 -9.75 -0.92 -18.68
N PRO A 72 -9.22 -0.38 -19.80
CA PRO A 72 -7.90 0.24 -19.83
C PRO A 72 -7.80 1.52 -18.99
N THR A 73 -8.92 2.07 -18.52
CA THR A 73 -8.93 3.28 -17.69
C THR A 73 -8.55 3.02 -16.23
N LEU A 74 -8.57 1.76 -15.78
CA LEU A 74 -8.24 1.38 -14.41
C LEU A 74 -6.79 1.78 -14.06
N ALA A 75 -6.61 2.53 -12.97
CA ALA A 75 -5.31 2.96 -12.46
C ALA A 75 -4.94 2.32 -11.11
N PHE A 76 -3.72 1.79 -11.01
CA PHE A 76 -3.11 1.27 -9.79
C PHE A 76 -1.58 1.26 -9.92
N ARG A 77 -0.87 1.24 -8.78
CA ARG A 77 0.59 1.14 -8.75
C ARG A 77 1.04 -0.31 -8.65
N ARG A 78 2.10 -0.68 -9.37
CA ARG A 78 2.74 -2.01 -9.35
C ARG A 78 4.16 -1.93 -9.94
N SER A 79 5.04 -2.83 -9.51
CA SER A 79 6.37 -3.00 -10.11
C SER A 79 6.88 -4.45 -10.04
N CYS A 80 7.48 -4.86 -8.91
CA CYS A 80 8.27 -6.11 -8.80
C CYS A 80 7.53 -7.41 -9.14
N ARG A 81 6.37 -7.66 -8.49
CA ARG A 81 5.57 -8.90 -8.47
C ARG A 81 5.93 -9.92 -7.39
N GLU A 82 7.02 -9.72 -6.64
CA GLU A 82 7.46 -10.61 -5.56
C GLU A 82 7.41 -9.98 -4.16
N GLY A 83 6.68 -8.86 -4.01
CA GLY A 83 6.39 -8.29 -2.69
C GLY A 83 7.47 -7.41 -2.07
N ILE A 84 8.50 -7.03 -2.82
CA ILE A 84 9.65 -6.27 -2.28
C ILE A 84 9.58 -4.75 -2.49
N CYS A 85 8.93 -4.27 -3.56
CA CYS A 85 8.94 -2.83 -3.88
C CYS A 85 7.90 -1.98 -3.09
N GLY A 86 6.97 -2.62 -2.38
CA GLY A 86 5.89 -1.95 -1.65
C GLY A 86 4.80 -1.24 -2.48
N SER A 87 4.98 -1.09 -3.80
CA SER A 87 4.13 -0.20 -4.62
C SER A 87 2.67 -0.63 -4.77
N CYS A 88 2.35 -1.92 -4.68
CA CYS A 88 1.00 -2.46 -4.89
C CYS A 88 0.20 -2.61 -3.59
N SER A 89 0.54 -1.82 -2.58
CA SER A 89 -0.17 -1.70 -1.31
C SER A 89 -1.59 -1.16 -1.52
N MET A 90 -2.59 -1.90 -1.06
CA MET A 90 -4.00 -1.51 -1.13
C MET A 90 -4.82 -2.26 -0.08
N ASN A 91 -6.08 -1.89 0.11
CA ASN A 91 -6.99 -2.62 0.99
C ASN A 91 -7.74 -3.68 0.18
N ILE A 92 -7.53 -4.95 0.52
CA ILE A 92 -8.15 -6.11 -0.14
C ILE A 92 -8.97 -6.85 0.91
N ASP A 93 -10.27 -6.92 0.68
CA ASP A 93 -11.26 -7.53 1.58
C ASP A 93 -11.14 -7.04 3.03
N GLY A 94 -11.00 -5.72 3.20
CA GLY A 94 -10.89 -5.09 4.51
C GLY A 94 -9.48 -5.06 5.10
N THR A 95 -8.50 -5.75 4.50
CA THR A 95 -7.12 -5.83 5.02
C THR A 95 -6.12 -5.11 4.12
N ASN A 96 -5.25 -4.28 4.70
CA ASN A 96 -4.14 -3.67 3.95
C ASN A 96 -3.08 -4.74 3.66
N THR A 97 -2.77 -4.95 2.39
CA THR A 97 -1.79 -5.95 1.95
C THR A 97 -1.20 -5.56 0.59
N LEU A 98 -0.28 -6.37 0.08
CA LEU A 98 0.30 -6.23 -1.26
C LEU A 98 -0.51 -7.08 -2.23
N ALA A 99 -1.05 -6.47 -3.29
CA ALA A 99 -1.84 -7.20 -4.29
C ALA A 99 -1.06 -8.33 -4.97
N CYS A 100 0.27 -8.24 -5.07
CA CYS A 100 1.12 -9.28 -5.65
C CYS A 100 1.37 -10.48 -4.75
N LEU A 101 1.05 -10.38 -3.46
CA LEU A 101 1.19 -11.49 -2.50
C LEU A 101 -0.17 -12.01 -2.01
N LYS A 102 -1.26 -11.29 -2.30
CA LYS A 102 -2.59 -11.70 -1.88
C LYS A 102 -3.17 -12.68 -2.91
N LEU A 103 -3.33 -13.93 -2.51
CA LEU A 103 -4.02 -14.94 -3.30
C LEU A 103 -5.51 -14.61 -3.39
N THR A 104 -6.11 -14.80 -4.57
CA THR A 104 -7.56 -14.60 -4.74
C THR A 104 -8.37 -15.63 -3.97
N GLU A 105 -7.84 -16.84 -3.80
CA GLU A 105 -8.51 -17.94 -3.08
C GLU A 105 -8.64 -17.72 -1.58
N ASP A 106 -7.80 -16.87 -0.98
CA ASP A 106 -7.91 -16.48 0.43
C ASP A 106 -9.19 -15.68 0.71
N VAL A 107 -9.79 -15.09 -0.33
CA VAL A 107 -10.95 -14.21 -0.21
C VAL A 107 -12.22 -14.99 -0.52
N LYS A 108 -13.15 -15.00 0.44
CA LYS A 108 -14.43 -15.69 0.27
C LYS A 108 -15.38 -14.83 -0.55
N GLY A 109 -15.92 -15.39 -1.63
CA GLY A 109 -16.91 -14.71 -2.47
C GLY A 109 -16.27 -13.69 -3.41
N ALA A 110 -16.77 -12.45 -3.41
CA ALA A 110 -16.30 -11.38 -4.28
C ALA A 110 -15.08 -10.67 -3.68
N VAL A 111 -14.03 -10.48 -4.47
CA VAL A 111 -12.81 -9.80 -4.03
C VAL A 111 -13.02 -8.30 -4.07
N THR A 112 -13.14 -7.66 -2.90
CA THR A 112 -13.36 -6.21 -2.82
C THR A 112 -12.04 -5.48 -2.61
N ILE A 113 -11.77 -4.46 -3.42
CA ILE A 113 -10.48 -3.76 -3.47
C ILE A 113 -10.71 -2.25 -3.36
N TYR A 114 -10.07 -1.64 -2.38
CA TYR A 114 -10.04 -0.19 -2.15
C TYR A 114 -8.59 0.33 -2.16
N PRO A 115 -8.35 1.62 -2.42
CA PRO A 115 -7.06 2.24 -2.14
C PRO A 115 -6.70 2.11 -0.65
N LEU A 116 -5.46 2.45 -0.29
CA LEU A 116 -5.07 2.51 1.12
C LEU A 116 -6.00 3.46 1.90
N PRO A 117 -6.47 3.08 3.11
CA PRO A 117 -7.40 3.88 3.89
C PRO A 117 -6.82 5.23 4.32
N HIS A 118 -7.70 6.22 4.45
CA HIS A 118 -7.40 7.55 5.02
C HIS A 118 -6.27 8.33 4.34
N MET A 119 -6.01 8.03 3.07
CA MET A 119 -5.14 8.82 2.20
C MET A 119 -6.00 9.54 1.16
N PRO A 120 -5.65 10.78 0.76
CA PRO A 120 -6.23 11.38 -0.44
C PRO A 120 -6.04 10.44 -1.63
N VAL A 121 -7.05 10.30 -2.48
CA VAL A 121 -6.96 9.47 -3.68
C VAL A 121 -6.63 10.36 -4.88
N VAL A 122 -5.64 9.97 -5.68
CA VAL A 122 -5.27 10.66 -6.92
C VAL A 122 -6.13 10.16 -8.08
N LYS A 123 -6.29 8.84 -8.22
CA LYS A 123 -7.18 8.17 -9.19
C LYS A 123 -7.35 6.71 -8.82
N ASP A 124 -8.56 6.17 -8.89
CA ASP A 124 -8.84 4.75 -8.62
C ASP A 124 -8.12 4.20 -7.36
N LEU A 125 -7.18 3.26 -7.52
CA LEU A 125 -6.44 2.62 -6.43
C LEU A 125 -5.12 3.32 -6.10
N VAL A 126 -4.93 4.55 -6.58
CA VAL A 126 -3.69 5.32 -6.43
C VAL A 126 -3.87 6.38 -5.34
N PRO A 127 -3.40 6.13 -4.09
CA PRO A 127 -3.39 7.16 -3.05
C PRO A 127 -2.27 8.18 -3.27
N ASP A 128 -2.40 9.34 -2.66
CA ASP A 128 -1.31 10.31 -2.48
C ASP A 128 -0.49 9.92 -1.24
N LEU A 129 0.80 9.62 -1.45
CA LEU A 129 1.75 9.24 -0.38
C LEU A 129 2.70 10.39 0.01
N SER A 130 2.44 11.62 -0.44
CA SER A 130 3.34 12.76 -0.22
C SER A 130 3.60 13.03 1.27
N ASN A 131 2.56 13.01 2.11
CA ASN A 131 2.72 13.18 3.56
C ASN A 131 3.55 12.05 4.18
N PHE A 132 3.29 10.79 3.79
CA PHE A 132 4.02 9.63 4.28
C PHE A 132 5.53 9.75 4.01
N TYR A 133 5.90 10.13 2.78
CA TYR A 133 7.31 10.33 2.44
C TYR A 133 7.92 11.59 3.07
N ALA A 134 7.13 12.65 3.26
CA ALA A 134 7.60 13.84 3.97
C ALA A 134 7.94 13.53 5.44
N GLN A 135 7.10 12.76 6.13
CA GLN A 135 7.36 12.30 7.49
C GLN A 135 8.54 11.33 7.57
N HIS A 136 8.70 10.43 6.60
CA HIS A 136 9.89 9.59 6.53
C HIS A 136 11.16 10.43 6.37
N ARG A 137 11.14 11.48 5.55
CA ARG A 137 12.28 12.40 5.41
C ARG A 137 12.56 13.19 6.69
N SER A 138 11.53 13.54 7.46
CA SER A 138 11.70 14.38 8.67
C SER A 138 12.42 13.66 9.83
N VAL A 139 12.51 12.33 9.80
CA VAL A 139 13.31 11.56 10.76
C VAL A 139 14.76 11.37 10.30
N GLU A 140 15.15 12.03 9.22
CA GLU A 140 16.50 12.07 8.68
C GLU A 140 17.17 10.68 8.55
N PRO A 141 16.59 9.77 7.73
CA PRO A 141 16.91 8.35 7.77
C PRO A 141 18.20 8.00 7.00
N TRP A 142 19.32 8.52 7.49
CA TRP A 142 20.68 8.24 7.00
C TRP A 142 21.66 8.23 8.17
N LEU A 143 22.83 7.59 7.97
CA LEU A 143 23.86 7.49 9.00
C LEU A 143 24.42 8.86 9.33
N LYS A 144 24.47 9.21 10.62
CA LYS A 144 25.04 10.46 11.10
C LYS A 144 26.21 10.21 12.06
N THR A 145 27.36 10.76 11.73
CA THR A 145 28.58 10.69 12.55
C THR A 145 29.21 12.08 12.68
N ALA A 146 29.65 12.42 13.89
CA ALA A 146 30.53 13.55 14.16
C ALA A 146 32.01 13.14 14.04
N SER A 147 32.32 11.86 14.30
CA SER A 147 33.65 11.28 14.06
C SER A 147 34.02 11.32 12.57
N PRO A 148 35.31 11.55 12.24
CA PRO A 148 35.80 11.47 10.86
C PRO A 148 35.52 10.09 10.26
N GLU A 149 35.21 10.06 8.95
CA GLU A 149 35.05 8.81 8.23
C GLU A 149 36.33 7.95 8.32
N PRO A 150 36.21 6.67 8.73
CA PRO A 150 37.37 5.78 8.83
C PRO A 150 38.01 5.53 7.45
N GLN A 151 39.28 5.13 7.45
CA GLN A 151 39.99 4.74 6.21
C GLN A 151 39.48 3.40 5.62
N VAL A 152 38.67 2.67 6.39
CA VAL A 152 38.03 1.39 6.06
C VAL A 152 36.57 1.46 6.48
N GLU A 153 35.83 0.35 6.50
CA GLU A 153 34.42 0.32 6.90
C GLU A 153 34.23 0.65 8.40
N TRP A 154 33.05 1.21 8.73
CA TRP A 154 32.60 1.35 10.11
C TRP A 154 32.51 -0.01 10.81
N ALA A 155 33.20 -0.17 11.94
CA ALA A 155 33.17 -1.39 12.72
C ALA A 155 31.77 -1.62 13.35
N GLN A 156 31.24 -2.83 13.21
CA GLN A 156 30.00 -3.27 13.82
C GLN A 156 30.09 -4.76 14.12
N SER A 157 29.80 -5.17 15.36
CA SER A 157 29.76 -6.58 15.74
C SER A 157 28.52 -7.27 15.17
N LYS A 158 28.53 -8.61 15.13
CA LYS A 158 27.35 -9.38 14.68
C LYS A 158 26.15 -9.10 15.58
N GLU A 159 26.36 -9.09 16.88
CA GLU A 159 25.32 -8.83 17.89
C GLU A 159 24.76 -7.41 17.79
N GLN A 160 25.57 -6.42 17.37
CA GLN A 160 25.09 -5.07 17.10
C GLN A 160 24.26 -5.02 15.81
N ARG A 161 24.72 -5.68 14.75
CA ARG A 161 24.02 -5.73 13.46
C ARG A 161 22.68 -6.46 13.58
N GLU A 162 22.61 -7.56 14.31
CA GLU A 162 21.39 -8.36 14.53
C GLU A 162 20.27 -7.55 15.18
N LYS A 163 20.58 -6.49 15.94
CA LYS A 163 19.54 -5.59 16.50
C LYS A 163 18.73 -4.87 15.43
N LEU A 164 19.25 -4.76 14.21
CA LEU A 164 18.57 -4.11 13.10
C LEU A 164 17.61 -5.04 12.36
N ASP A 165 17.68 -6.35 12.61
CA ASP A 165 16.79 -7.34 12.00
C ASP A 165 15.34 -7.10 12.46
N GLY A 166 14.40 -7.22 11.52
CA GLY A 166 13.00 -6.82 11.68
C GLY A 166 12.73 -5.32 11.47
N LEU A 167 13.77 -4.49 11.28
CA LEU A 167 13.63 -3.04 11.05
C LEU A 167 13.94 -2.63 9.62
N TYR A 168 15.09 -3.06 9.07
CA TYR A 168 15.54 -2.62 7.74
C TYR A 168 14.78 -3.28 6.58
N GLU A 169 14.04 -4.35 6.85
CA GLU A 169 13.19 -5.07 5.89
C GLU A 169 11.93 -4.27 5.52
N CYS A 170 11.68 -3.14 6.18
CA CYS A 170 10.59 -2.25 5.84
C CYS A 170 10.71 -1.74 4.40
N ILE A 171 9.77 -2.15 3.55
CA ILE A 171 9.70 -1.76 2.13
C ILE A 171 8.94 -0.45 1.88
N LEU A 172 8.63 0.31 2.95
CA LEU A 172 7.89 1.58 2.89
C LEU A 172 6.55 1.52 2.11
N CYS A 173 5.80 0.42 2.24
CA CYS A 173 4.51 0.22 1.55
C CYS A 173 3.32 0.96 2.18
N ALA A 174 3.52 1.64 3.32
CA ALA A 174 2.49 2.34 4.09
C ALA A 174 1.30 1.51 4.61
N CYS A 175 1.24 0.18 4.40
CA CYS A 175 0.15 -0.68 4.87
C CYS A 175 -0.11 -0.55 6.37
N CYS A 176 0.95 -0.53 7.19
CA CYS A 176 0.86 -0.41 8.65
C CYS A 176 0.39 0.97 9.10
N SER A 177 0.82 2.04 8.43
CA SER A 177 0.43 3.40 8.82
C SER A 177 -1.02 3.67 8.48
N THR A 178 -1.44 3.20 7.30
CA THR A 178 -2.82 3.31 6.82
C THR A 178 -3.75 2.24 7.39
N SER A 179 -3.28 1.35 8.27
CA SER A 179 -4.14 0.49 9.10
C SER A 179 -4.33 1.03 10.53
N CYS A 180 -3.54 2.04 10.93
CA CYS A 180 -3.55 2.59 12.28
C CYS A 180 -4.61 3.69 12.43
N PRO A 181 -5.64 3.51 13.28
CA PRO A 181 -6.65 4.55 13.50
C PRO A 181 -6.07 5.87 14.03
N SER A 182 -5.03 5.84 14.85
CA SER A 182 -4.39 7.07 15.32
C SER A 182 -3.83 7.91 14.15
N TYR A 183 -3.25 7.24 13.16
CA TYR A 183 -2.75 7.88 11.94
C TYR A 183 -3.89 8.40 11.05
N TRP A 184 -5.02 7.70 11.01
CA TRP A 184 -6.20 8.15 10.27
C TRP A 184 -6.74 9.51 10.76
N TRP A 185 -6.67 9.73 12.07
CA TRP A 185 -7.20 10.94 12.70
C TRP A 185 -6.20 12.09 12.74
N ASN A 186 -4.91 11.80 12.89
CA ASN A 186 -3.89 12.80 13.18
C ASN A 186 -2.61 12.62 12.34
N SER A 187 -2.72 12.22 11.08
CA SER A 187 -1.55 11.97 10.20
C SER A 187 -0.67 13.21 9.98
N GLU A 188 -1.17 14.40 10.28
CA GLU A 188 -0.42 15.66 10.26
C GLU A 188 0.48 15.86 11.49
N ARG A 189 0.28 15.10 12.57
CA ARG A 189 1.08 15.20 13.81
C ARG A 189 1.73 13.88 14.22
N TYR A 190 0.98 12.79 14.12
CA TYR A 190 1.46 11.46 14.44
C TYR A 190 2.23 10.88 13.24
N LEU A 191 3.51 10.56 13.45
CA LEU A 191 4.39 10.04 12.40
C LEU A 191 3.97 8.68 11.84
N GLY A 192 3.24 7.89 12.63
CA GLY A 192 2.79 6.55 12.21
C GLY A 192 3.84 5.45 12.41
N PRO A 193 3.41 4.19 12.39
CA PRO A 193 4.25 3.04 12.70
C PRO A 193 5.44 2.86 11.75
N ALA A 194 5.29 3.12 10.45
CA ALA A 194 6.40 2.92 9.51
C ALA A 194 7.54 3.92 9.77
N VAL A 195 7.20 5.20 9.97
CA VAL A 195 8.18 6.26 10.18
C VAL A 195 8.85 6.08 11.55
N LEU A 196 8.08 5.72 12.59
CA LEU A 196 8.64 5.43 13.91
C LEU A 196 9.56 4.21 13.91
N LEU A 197 9.23 3.15 13.15
CA LEU A 197 10.10 1.99 12.94
C LEU A 197 11.42 2.43 12.27
N GLN A 198 11.35 3.25 11.22
CA GLN A 198 12.54 3.76 10.53
C GLN A 198 13.37 4.69 11.40
N ALA A 199 12.75 5.54 12.22
CA ALA A 199 13.49 6.35 13.20
C ALA A 199 14.23 5.44 14.20
N TYR A 200 13.54 4.45 14.76
CA TYR A 200 14.14 3.52 15.71
C TYR A 200 15.30 2.72 15.11
N ARG A 201 15.20 2.33 13.83
CA ARG A 201 16.28 1.67 13.08
C ARG A 201 17.58 2.48 13.06
N TRP A 202 17.52 3.80 13.09
CA TRP A 202 18.71 4.66 13.14
C TRP A 202 19.17 4.91 14.58
N VAL A 203 18.23 5.15 15.50
CA VAL A 203 18.52 5.36 16.94
C VAL A 203 19.33 4.21 17.56
N ILE A 204 19.10 2.97 17.13
CA ILE A 204 19.80 1.80 17.71
C ILE A 204 20.98 1.30 16.88
N ASP A 205 21.28 1.90 15.73
CA ASP A 205 22.43 1.50 14.91
C ASP A 205 23.70 1.93 15.62
N SER A 206 24.56 0.97 15.98
CA SER A 206 25.79 1.23 16.74
C SER A 206 26.80 2.15 16.04
N ARG A 207 26.60 2.39 14.74
CA ARG A 207 27.43 3.26 13.92
C ARG A 207 26.91 4.70 13.89
N ASP A 208 25.66 4.91 14.27
CA ASP A 208 25.04 6.24 14.27
C ASP A 208 25.35 6.94 15.60
N GLU A 209 25.86 8.17 15.52
CA GLU A 209 26.21 8.98 16.69
C GLU A 209 25.12 10.00 17.05
N ALA A 210 24.06 10.11 16.24
CA ALA A 210 22.92 11.00 16.46
C ALA A 210 21.69 10.23 16.99
N THR A 211 21.86 9.55 18.12
CA THR A 211 20.85 8.62 18.68
C THR A 211 19.74 9.29 19.50
N GLY A 212 19.74 10.63 19.61
CA GLY A 212 18.76 11.41 20.38
C GLY A 212 19.40 12.39 21.33
#